data_AF-A0A9D2LPC3-F1
#
_entry.id   AF-A0A9D2LPC3-F1
#
_cell.length_a   1.000
_cell.length_b   1.000
_cell.length_c   1.000
_cell.angle_alpha   90.00
_cell.angle_beta   90.00
_cell.angle_gamma   90.00
#
_symmetry.space_group_name_H-M   'P 1'
#
loop_
_entity.id
_entity.type
_entity.pdbx_description
1 polymer ?
#
loop_
_entity_poly.entity_id
_entity_poly.type
_entity_poly.pdbx_seq_one_letter_code
_entity_poly.pdbx_strand_id
1 'polypeptide(L)'
;MGVEENIRKRRKLMGYTLEELAKKAGVSTTTILRYERGEIKAIGHDKIKKLADALDTTPEQLLGWEEEPKDTAQTPTEKKLLLLARRADKIPQPDRDAILKVFENSIDVYLKTKRHAEEKE
;
A
#
# COMPACT_ATOMS: atom_id res chain seq x y z
N MET A 1 -4.13 12.09 10.67
CA MET A 1 -5.14 11.61 9.70
C MET A 1 -6.07 10.66 10.43
N GLY A 2 -7.38 10.79 10.24
CA GLY A 2 -8.37 9.92 10.89
C GLY A 2 -8.58 8.61 10.13
N VAL A 3 -9.11 7.60 10.81
CA VAL A 3 -9.39 6.27 10.25
C VAL A 3 -10.32 6.36 9.03
N GLU A 4 -11.32 7.23 9.11
CA GLU A 4 -12.28 7.55 8.06
C GLU A 4 -11.61 8.04 6.78
N GLU A 5 -10.57 8.87 6.91
CA GLU A 5 -9.82 9.42 5.79
C GLU A 5 -8.92 8.35 5.15
N ASN A 6 -8.30 7.51 5.98
CA ASN A 6 -7.43 6.42 5.54
C ASN A 6 -8.21 5.36 4.76
N ILE A 7 -9.41 4.97 5.24
CA ILE A 7 -10.32 4.06 4.53
C ILE A 7 -10.65 4.62 3.14
N ARG A 8 -11.07 5.88 3.07
CA ARG A 8 -11.45 6.53 1.81
C ARG A 8 -10.27 6.62 0.84
N LYS A 9 -9.08 7.01 1.33
CA LYS A 9 -7.85 7.10 0.51
C LYS A 9 -7.49 5.73 -0.07
N ARG A 10 -7.38 4.71 0.77
CA ARG A 10 -7.05 3.33 0.34
C ARG A 10 -8.07 2.78 -0.65
N ARG A 11 -9.37 2.96 -0.38
CA ARG A 11 -10.42 2.52 -1.30
C ARG A 11 -10.25 3.13 -2.70
N LYS A 12 -10.00 4.43 -2.77
CA LYS A 12 -9.75 5.14 -4.04
C LYS A 12 -8.45 4.67 -4.71
N LEU A 13 -7.38 4.44 -3.95
CA LEU A 13 -6.11 3.93 -4.47
C LEU A 13 -6.26 2.55 -5.12
N MET A 14 -7.10 1.70 -4.54
CA MET A 14 -7.41 0.37 -5.08
C MET A 14 -8.47 0.37 -6.18
N GLY A 15 -9.04 1.53 -6.53
CA GLY A 15 -10.10 1.65 -7.54
C GLY A 15 -11.43 1.03 -7.12
N TYR A 16 -11.65 0.74 -5.84
CA TYR A 16 -12.88 0.09 -5.38
C TYR A 16 -14.05 1.06 -5.25
N THR A 17 -15.22 0.60 -5.67
CA THR A 17 -16.52 1.19 -5.32
C THR A 17 -16.86 0.93 -3.84
N LEU A 18 -17.84 1.65 -3.31
CA LEU A 18 -18.34 1.41 -1.94
C LEU A 18 -18.92 0.00 -1.80
N GLU A 19 -19.55 -0.52 -2.85
CA GLU A 19 -20.11 -1.88 -2.93
C GLU A 19 -19.05 -2.96 -2.88
N GLU A 20 -17.98 -2.80 -3.65
CA GLU A 20 -16.87 -3.76 -3.67
C GLU A 20 -16.15 -3.82 -2.34
N LEU A 21 -15.86 -2.67 -1.73
CA LEU A 21 -15.25 -2.63 -0.40
C LEU A 21 -16.16 -3.26 0.66
N ALA A 22 -17.47 -2.96 0.62
CA ALA A 22 -18.44 -3.53 1.53
C ALA A 22 -18.50 -5.05 1.43
N LYS A 23 -18.52 -5.58 0.20
CA LYS A 23 -18.51 -7.02 -0.08
C LYS A 23 -17.25 -7.69 0.43
N LYS A 24 -16.07 -7.09 0.21
CA LYS A 24 -14.78 -7.62 0.69
C LYS A 24 -14.67 -7.60 2.22
N ALA A 25 -15.08 -6.51 2.85
CA ALA A 25 -15.02 -6.35 4.30
C ALA A 25 -16.16 -7.09 5.05
N GLY A 26 -17.13 -7.65 4.32
CA GLY A 26 -18.28 -8.37 4.89
C GLY A 26 -19.23 -7.47 5.69
N VAL A 27 -19.45 -6.24 5.22
CA VAL A 27 -20.35 -5.25 5.84
C VAL A 27 -21.29 -4.66 4.79
N SER A 28 -22.30 -3.88 5.23
CA SER A 28 -23.17 -3.19 4.28
C SER A 28 -22.48 -1.98 3.64
N THR A 29 -22.89 -1.62 2.43
CA THR A 29 -22.48 -0.39 1.72
C THR A 29 -22.69 0.86 2.57
N THR A 30 -23.83 0.94 3.23
CA THR A 30 -24.17 2.03 4.16
C THR A 30 -23.18 2.07 5.32
N THR A 31 -22.72 0.92 5.83
CA THR A 31 -21.72 0.89 6.90
C THR A 31 -20.39 1.48 6.44
N ILE A 32 -19.89 1.12 5.25
CA ILE A 32 -18.67 1.71 4.68
C ILE A 32 -18.82 3.22 4.51
N LEU A 33 -19.96 3.69 3.98
CA LEU A 33 -20.20 5.11 3.81
C LEU A 33 -20.15 5.87 5.14
N ARG A 34 -20.74 5.28 6.20
CA ARG A 34 -20.72 5.85 7.56
C ARG A 34 -19.32 5.83 8.17
N TYR A 35 -18.51 4.82 7.88
CA TYR A 35 -17.10 4.79 8.25
C TYR A 35 -16.32 5.92 7.57
N GLU A 36 -16.45 6.10 6.24
CA GLU A 36 -15.76 7.17 5.51
C GLU A 36 -16.22 8.59 5.88
N ARG A 37 -17.42 8.74 6.44
CA ARG A 37 -17.95 10.01 6.93
C ARG A 37 -17.60 10.30 8.39
N GLY A 38 -16.97 9.36 9.08
CA GLY A 38 -16.65 9.50 10.51
C GLY A 38 -17.88 9.46 11.42
N GLU A 39 -19.03 8.98 10.94
CA GLU A 39 -20.25 8.85 11.75
C GLU A 39 -20.12 7.75 12.80
N ILE A 40 -19.31 6.72 12.51
CA ILE A 40 -18.99 5.65 13.45
C ILE A 40 -17.55 5.84 13.90
N LYS A 41 -17.38 6.46 15.07
CA LYS A 41 -16.06 6.74 15.66
C LYS A 41 -15.38 5.51 16.27
N ALA A 42 -16.16 4.53 16.69
CA ALA A 42 -15.66 3.29 17.31
C ALA A 42 -15.92 2.11 16.37
N ILE A 43 -14.94 1.78 15.54
CA ILE A 43 -14.95 0.57 14.72
C ILE A 43 -14.38 -0.57 15.58
N GLY A 44 -15.17 -1.64 15.78
CA GLY A 44 -14.71 -2.81 16.53
C GLY A 44 -13.49 -3.47 15.87
N HIS A 45 -12.60 -4.04 16.68
CA HIS A 45 -11.34 -4.65 16.25
C HIS A 45 -11.49 -5.62 15.08
N ASP A 46 -12.50 -6.51 15.14
CA ASP A 46 -12.77 -7.49 14.09
C ASP A 46 -13.10 -6.84 12.74
N LYS A 47 -13.78 -5.69 12.76
CA LYS A 47 -14.14 -4.96 11.54
C LYS A 47 -12.95 -4.20 10.99
N ILE A 48 -12.08 -3.66 11.86
CA ILE A 48 -10.83 -3.03 11.42
C ILE A 48 -9.95 -4.06 10.72
N LYS A 49 -9.78 -5.26 11.29
CA LYS A 49 -9.03 -6.34 10.66
C LYS A 49 -9.58 -6.70 9.27
N LYS A 50 -10.89 -6.91 9.15
CA LYS A 50 -11.52 -7.20 7.85
C LYS A 50 -11.37 -6.06 6.84
N LEU A 51 -11.44 -4.81 7.28
CA LEU A 51 -11.17 -3.66 6.42
C LEU A 51 -9.71 -3.62 6.00
N ALA A 52 -8.79 -3.99 6.91
CA ALA A 52 -7.37 -4.03 6.66
C ALA A 52 -7.03 -5.05 5.56
N ASP A 53 -7.55 -6.27 5.73
CA ASP A 53 -7.41 -7.35 4.75
C ASP A 53 -8.04 -6.97 3.39
N ALA A 54 -9.21 -6.32 3.41
CA ALA A 54 -9.91 -5.91 2.19
C ALA A 54 -9.18 -4.79 1.42
N LEU A 55 -8.43 -3.94 2.13
CA LEU A 55 -7.71 -2.77 1.60
C LEU A 55 -6.20 -3.00 1.47
N ASP A 56 -5.75 -4.25 1.63
CA ASP A 56 -4.34 -4.67 1.60
C ASP A 56 -3.45 -3.75 2.45
N THR A 57 -3.83 -3.61 3.71
CA THR A 57 -3.23 -2.71 4.70
C THR A 57 -3.16 -3.39 6.06
N THR A 58 -2.42 -2.80 7.00
CA THR A 58 -2.48 -3.21 8.40
C THR A 58 -3.56 -2.44 9.17
N PRO A 59 -4.16 -3.02 10.23
CA PRO A 59 -5.02 -2.32 11.17
C PRO A 59 -4.38 -1.03 11.72
N GLU A 60 -3.08 -1.08 11.98
CA GLU A 60 -2.28 0.01 12.52
C GLU A 60 -2.16 1.17 11.51
N GLN A 61 -1.97 0.88 10.21
CA GLN A 61 -2.00 1.87 9.14
C GLN A 61 -3.38 2.51 8.96
N LEU A 62 -4.43 1.70 9.03
CA LEU A 62 -5.81 2.19 8.96
C LEU A 62 -6.10 3.14 10.11
N LEU A 63 -5.69 2.77 11.31
CA LEU A 63 -5.86 3.54 12.53
C LEU A 63 -4.97 4.78 12.61
N GLY A 64 -3.94 4.86 11.77
CA GLY A 64 -2.90 5.88 11.86
C GLY A 64 -2.05 5.74 13.13
N TRP A 65 -1.95 4.51 13.65
CA TRP A 65 -1.11 4.13 14.80
C TRP A 65 0.27 3.65 14.40
N GLU A 66 0.49 3.37 13.11
CA GLU A 66 1.84 3.46 12.59
C GLU A 66 2.31 4.90 12.79
N GLU A 67 3.30 5.10 13.67
CA GLU A 67 4.29 6.15 13.41
C GLU A 67 4.64 6.00 11.94
N GLU A 68 4.50 7.08 11.13
CA GLU A 68 4.91 7.02 9.72
C GLU A 68 6.20 6.22 9.68
N PRO A 69 6.30 5.14 8.89
CA PRO A 69 7.55 4.43 8.78
C PRO A 69 8.56 5.53 8.53
N LYS A 70 9.49 5.72 9.47
CA LYS A 70 10.62 6.61 9.29
C LYS A 70 11.40 5.92 8.21
N ASP A 71 10.96 6.13 6.99
CA ASP A 71 11.55 5.74 5.73
C ASP A 71 12.73 6.70 5.53
N THR A 72 13.58 6.74 6.55
CA THR A 72 14.86 7.39 6.53
C THR A 72 15.77 6.35 5.94
N ALA A 73 15.90 6.44 4.62
CA ALA A 73 17.05 5.89 3.93
C ALA A 73 18.29 6.01 4.82
N GLN A 74 18.88 4.87 5.15
CA GLN A 74 20.05 4.78 6.02
C GLN A 74 21.31 5.17 5.25
N THR A 75 21.25 5.06 3.93
CA THR A 75 22.34 5.43 3.02
C THR A 75 21.91 6.50 2.00
N PRO A 76 22.86 7.30 1.48
CA PRO A 76 22.59 8.23 0.38
C PRO A 76 21.99 7.54 -0.87
N THR A 77 22.34 6.26 -1.08
CA THR A 77 21.83 5.44 -2.18
C THR A 77 20.37 5.07 -1.97
N GLU A 78 20.01 4.57 -0.78
CA GLU A 78 18.61 4.34 -0.40
C GLU A 78 17.78 5.62 -0.55
N LYS A 79 18.35 6.78 -0.19
CA LYS A 79 17.62 8.06 -0.28
C LYS A 79 17.28 8.40 -1.72
N LYS A 80 18.19 8.11 -2.66
CA LYS A 80 17.95 8.29 -4.09
C LYS A 80 16.88 7.33 -4.60
N LEU A 81 16.95 6.05 -4.25
CA LEU A 81 15.97 5.05 -4.67
C LEU A 81 14.56 5.39 -4.14
N LEU A 82 14.48 5.79 -2.89
CA LEU A 82 13.23 6.17 -2.23
C LEU A 82 12.62 7.45 -2.85
N LEU A 83 13.45 8.42 -3.23
CA LEU A 83 13.00 9.60 -3.99
C LEU A 83 12.49 9.25 -5.39
N LEU A 84 13.10 8.26 -6.06
CA LEU A 84 12.63 7.79 -7.36
C LEU A 84 11.29 7.06 -7.23
N ALA A 85 11.15 6.18 -6.23
CA ALA A 85 9.90 5.48 -5.93
C ALA A 85 8.74 6.47 -5.65
N ARG A 86 8.97 7.47 -4.80
CA ARG A 86 7.97 8.53 -4.50
C ARG A 86 7.55 9.35 -5.72
N ARG A 87 8.42 9.48 -6.74
CA ARG A 87 8.08 10.14 -8.00
C ARG A 87 7.24 9.23 -8.89
N ALA A 88 7.51 7.93 -8.87
CA ALA A 88 6.75 6.93 -9.61
C ALA A 88 5.30 6.80 -9.12
N ASP A 89 5.01 7.09 -7.84
CA ASP A 89 3.63 7.11 -7.32
C ASP A 89 2.70 8.12 -8.03
N LYS A 90 3.27 9.17 -8.65
CA LYS A 90 2.49 10.15 -9.41
C LYS A 90 2.12 9.67 -10.83
N ILE A 91 2.63 8.50 -11.23
CA ILE A 91 2.39 7.90 -12.54
C ILE A 91 1.11 7.05 -12.46
N PRO A 92 0.26 7.05 -13.51
CA PRO A 92 -0.89 6.14 -13.60
C PRO A 92 -0.50 4.68 -13.37
N GLN A 93 -1.39 3.91 -12.72
CA GLN A 93 -1.13 2.51 -12.33
C GLN A 93 -0.50 1.63 -13.43
N PRO A 94 -1.03 1.57 -14.67
CA PRO A 94 -0.49 0.65 -15.68
C PRO A 94 0.95 0.98 -16.08
N ASP A 95 1.30 2.27 -16.13
CA ASP A 95 2.64 2.71 -16.48
C ASP A 95 3.62 2.49 -15.32
N ARG A 96 3.15 2.67 -14.08
CA ARG A 96 3.95 2.39 -12.88
C ARG A 96 4.30 0.91 -12.76
N ASP A 97 3.36 0.02 -13.00
CA ASP A 97 3.59 -1.43 -12.93
C ASP A 97 4.60 -1.90 -13.99
N ALA A 98 4.54 -1.31 -15.19
CA ALA A 98 5.53 -1.55 -16.22
C ALA A 98 6.95 -1.10 -15.79
N ILE A 99 7.05 0.06 -15.16
CA ILE A 99 8.34 0.57 -14.64
C ILE A 99 8.89 -0.32 -13.53
N LEU A 100 8.05 -0.76 -12.60
CA LEU A 100 8.45 -1.67 -11.52
C LEU A 100 8.97 -3.00 -12.08
N LYS A 101 8.27 -3.58 -13.05
CA LYS A 101 8.68 -4.84 -13.71
C LYS A 101 10.02 -4.73 -14.43
N VAL A 102 10.30 -3.60 -15.07
CA VAL A 102 11.61 -3.35 -15.71
C VAL A 102 12.71 -3.28 -14.65
N PHE A 103 12.43 -2.64 -13.52
CA PHE A 103 13.38 -2.53 -12.42
C PHE A 103 13.70 -3.89 -11.79
N GLU A 104 12.68 -4.70 -11.50
CA GLU A 104 12.80 -6.08 -11.01
C GLU A 104 13.65 -6.94 -11.95
N ASN A 105 13.33 -6.93 -13.25
CA ASN A 105 14.08 -7.69 -14.24
C ASN A 105 15.57 -7.29 -14.29
N SER A 106 15.85 -6.00 -14.13
CA SER A 106 17.24 -5.49 -14.16
C SER A 106 18.03 -6.00 -12.96
N ILE A 107 17.42 -6.03 -11.78
CA ILE A 107 18.02 -6.59 -10.56
C ILE A 107 18.22 -8.10 -10.71
N ASP A 108 17.20 -8.81 -11.20
CA ASP A 108 17.26 -10.27 -11.40
C ASP A 108 18.38 -10.67 -12.36
N VAL A 109 18.55 -9.94 -13.46
CA VAL A 109 19.65 -10.16 -14.42
C VAL A 109 21.00 -9.97 -13.73
N TYR A 110 21.16 -8.89 -12.95
CA TYR A 110 22.40 -8.63 -12.22
C TYR A 110 22.71 -9.72 -11.18
N LEU A 111 21.70 -10.18 -10.42
CA LEU A 111 21.89 -11.22 -9.41
C LEU A 111 22.23 -12.57 -10.05
N LYS A 112 21.60 -12.91 -11.18
CA LYS A 112 21.91 -14.14 -11.94
C LYS A 112 23.33 -14.11 -12.48
N THR A 113 23.78 -13.00 -13.07
CA THR A 113 25.15 -12.90 -13.61
C THR A 113 26.21 -12.91 -12.52
N LYS A 114 25.96 -12.27 -11.38
CA LYS A 114 26.87 -12.30 -10.22
C LYS A 114 27.03 -13.73 -9.70
N ARG A 115 25.94 -14.49 -9.56
CA ARG A 115 25.96 -15.86 -9.06
C ARG A 115 26.72 -16.82 -9.99
N HIS A 116 26.62 -16.62 -11.31
CA HIS A 116 27.42 -17.37 -12.28
C HIS A 116 28.91 -17.00 -12.31
N ALA A 117 29.28 -15.80 -11.85
CA ALA A 117 30.67 -15.39 -11.71
C ALA A 117 31.32 -16.02 -10.46
N GLU A 118 30.57 -16.13 -9.36
CA GLU A 118 31.02 -16.74 -8.10
C GLU A 118 31.11 -18.27 -8.14
N GLU A 119 30.34 -18.95 -9.02
CA GLU A 119 30.41 -20.41 -9.21
C GLU A 119 31.56 -20.88 -10.14
N LYS A 120 32.32 -19.94 -10.72
CA LYS A 120 33.45 -20.21 -11.63
C LYS A 120 34.84 -19.96 -11.03
N GLU A 121 34.92 -19.50 -9.79
CA GLU A 121 36.13 -19.45 -8.95
C GLU A 121 36.15 -20.63 -7.97
#